data_AF-A0A6D2JSY8-F1
#
_entry.id   AF-A0A6D2JSY8-F1
#
_cell.length_a   1.000
_cell.length_b   1.000
_cell.length_c   1.000
_cell.angle_alpha   90.00
_cell.angle_beta   90.00
_cell.angle_gamma   90.00
#
_symmetry.space_group_name_H-M   'P 1'
#
loop_
_entity.id
_entity.type
_entity.pdbx_description
1 polymer ?
#
loop_
_entity_poly.entity_id
_entity_poly.type
_entity_poly.pdbx_seq_one_letter_code
_entity_poly.pdbx_strand_id
1 'polypeptide(L)'
;MVIVSDRALSIENACVNVLPWVTRGICYYHLQQNIIKTYGGKELMYLVKGAAYAHTLAEYNRCMDSLRAAHPDLAAYMELADPNDVLNIYII
;
A
#
# COMPACT_ATOMS: atom_id res chain seq x y z
N MET A 1 15.94 -1.58 11.43
CA MET A 1 15.75 -0.18 10.98
C MET A 1 14.71 -0.19 9.87
N VAL A 2 13.77 0.75 9.87
CA VAL A 2 12.72 0.84 8.85
C VAL A 2 12.86 2.17 8.10
N ILE A 3 12.77 2.12 6.77
CA ILE A 3 12.63 3.33 5.93
C ILE A 3 11.22 3.33 5.38
N VAL A 4 10.44 4.34 5.76
CA VAL A 4 9.10 4.55 5.23
C VAL A 4 9.13 5.67 4.20
N SER A 5 8.68 5.39 2.98
CA SER A 5 8.90 6.26 1.83
C SER A 5 7.84 6.06 0.75
N ASP A 6 7.95 6.77 -0.37
CA ASP A 6 7.06 6.60 -1.52
C ASP A 6 7.25 5.21 -2.20
N ARG A 7 6.22 4.76 -2.92
CA ARG A 7 6.24 3.54 -3.74
C ARG A 7 6.89 3.79 -5.10
N ALA A 8 8.09 4.37 -5.11
CA ALA A 8 8.87 4.58 -6.33
C ALA A 8 9.89 3.44 -6.54
N LEU A 9 10.10 3.03 -7.79
CA LEU A 9 11.07 1.99 -8.15
C LEU A 9 12.51 2.38 -7.80
N SER A 10 12.86 3.66 -7.94
CA SER A 10 14.18 4.18 -7.56
C SER A 10 14.48 4.00 -6.06
N ILE A 11 13.48 4.19 -5.22
CA ILE A 11 13.56 4.02 -3.77
C ILE A 11 13.70 2.54 -3.42
N GLU A 12 12.93 1.68 -4.08
CA GLU A 12 13.06 0.22 -3.94
C GLU A 12 14.47 -0.25 -4.29
N ASN A 13 14.98 0.18 -5.45
CA ASN A 13 16.33 -0.13 -5.90
C ASN A 13 17.40 0.38 -4.91
N ALA A 14 17.21 1.57 -4.31
CA ALA A 14 18.11 2.07 -3.29
C ALA A 14 18.08 1.21 -2.02
N CYS A 15 16.89 0.79 -1.56
CA CYS A 15 16.78 -0.10 -0.40
C CYS A 15 17.47 -1.44 -0.66
N VAL A 16 17.26 -2.04 -1.84
CA VAL A 16 17.86 -3.34 -2.18
C VAL A 16 19.37 -3.25 -2.36
N ASN A 17 19.88 -2.22 -3.06
CA ASN A 17 21.28 -2.18 -3.48
C ASN A 17 22.20 -1.41 -2.52
N VAL A 18 21.68 -0.41 -1.80
CA VAL A 18 22.48 0.49 -0.94
C VAL A 18 22.25 0.19 0.54
N LEU A 19 21.02 -0.15 0.92
CA LEU A 19 20.62 -0.34 2.32
C LEU A 19 19.95 -1.70 2.57
N PRO A 20 20.53 -2.85 2.16
CA PRO A 20 19.87 -4.15 2.18
C PRO A 20 19.45 -4.63 3.57
N TRP A 21 19.95 -4.02 4.63
CA TRP A 21 19.59 -4.32 6.03
C TRP A 21 18.34 -3.57 6.52
N VAL A 22 17.72 -2.71 5.70
CA VAL A 22 16.51 -1.98 6.09
C VAL A 22 15.26 -2.71 5.66
N THR A 23 14.25 -2.70 6.52
CA THR A 23 12.89 -3.02 6.10
C THR A 23 12.32 -1.79 5.40
N ARG A 24 11.80 -1.98 4.18
CA ARG A 24 11.11 -0.92 3.44
C ARG A 24 9.63 -0.91 3.80
N GLY A 25 9.14 0.26 4.20
CA GLY A 25 7.72 0.54 4.37
C GLY A 25 7.21 1.53 3.34
N ILE A 26 5.94 1.42 2.98
CA ILE A 26 5.27 2.39 2.11
C ILE A 26 4.53 3.40 2.99
N CYS A 27 4.80 4.69 2.76
CA CYS A 27 4.15 5.78 3.47
C CYS A 27 2.69 5.92 3.02
N TYR A 28 1.75 5.80 3.95
CA TYR A 28 0.32 5.95 3.64
C TYR A 28 -0.02 7.30 2.97
N TYR A 29 0.63 8.39 3.40
CA TYR A 29 0.42 9.72 2.81
C TYR A 29 0.75 9.73 1.31
N HIS A 30 1.93 9.20 0.93
CA HIS A 30 2.33 9.11 -0.47
C HIS A 30 1.46 8.11 -1.24
N LEU A 31 1.12 6.98 -0.63
CA LEU A 31 0.23 5.98 -1.22
C LEU A 31 -1.12 6.59 -1.61
N GLN A 32 -1.75 7.35 -0.71
CA GLN A 32 -3.01 8.04 -0.99
C GLN A 32 -2.86 9.04 -2.15
N GLN A 33 -1.78 9.82 -2.20
CA GLN A 33 -1.55 10.75 -3.30
C GLN A 33 -1.36 10.03 -4.64
N ASN A 34 -0.63 8.92 -4.67
CA ASN A 34 -0.43 8.12 -5.87
C ASN A 34 -1.74 7.53 -6.37
N ILE A 35 -2.58 7.05 -5.44
CA ILE A 35 -3.91 6.49 -5.77
C ILE A 35 -4.81 7.55 -6.40
N ILE A 36 -4.95 8.70 -5.73
CA ILE A 36 -5.81 9.79 -6.21
C ILE A 36 -5.36 10.29 -7.58
N LYS A 37 -4.04 10.45 -7.79
CA LYS A 37 -3.49 10.95 -9.06
C LYS A 37 -3.60 9.95 -10.20
N THR A 38 -3.39 8.66 -9.93
CA THR A 38 -3.24 7.63 -10.98
C THR A 38 -4.56 6.93 -11.30
N TYR A 39 -5.36 6.64 -10.27
CA TYR A 39 -6.56 5.80 -10.40
C TYR A 39 -7.85 6.58 -10.17
N GLY A 40 -7.79 7.84 -9.72
CA GLY A 40 -8.99 8.67 -9.52
C GLY A 40 -9.94 8.19 -8.41
N GLY A 41 -9.55 7.24 -7.56
CA GLY A 41 -10.42 6.60 -6.56
C GLY A 41 -10.50 7.31 -5.21
N LYS A 42 -10.75 8.63 -5.18
CA LYS A 42 -10.83 9.39 -3.91
C LYS A 42 -11.98 8.88 -3.03
N GLU A 43 -13.09 8.51 -3.64
CA GLU A 43 -14.27 7.91 -3.01
C GLU A 43 -14.02 6.49 -2.49
N LEU A 44 -13.02 5.78 -3.02
CA LEU A 44 -12.63 4.43 -2.57
C LEU A 44 -11.55 4.45 -1.48
N MET A 45 -11.06 5.64 -1.08
CA MET A 45 -10.02 5.76 -0.08
C MET A 45 -10.42 5.21 1.30
N TYR A 46 -11.71 5.09 1.62
CA TYR A 46 -12.14 4.46 2.86
C TYR A 46 -11.85 2.94 2.86
N LEU A 47 -11.95 2.27 1.70
CA LEU A 47 -11.58 0.86 1.54
C LEU A 47 -10.06 0.70 1.60
N VAL A 48 -9.32 1.58 0.92
CA VAL A 48 -7.85 1.62 0.98
C VAL A 48 -7.36 1.81 2.42
N LYS A 49 -7.97 2.74 3.16
CA LYS A 49 -7.69 2.94 4.59
C LYS A 49 -8.06 1.71 5.41
N GLY A 50 -9.22 1.11 5.17
CA GLY A 50 -9.64 -0.10 5.86
C GLY A 50 -8.67 -1.26 5.67
N ALA A 51 -8.17 -1.46 4.45
CA ALA A 51 -7.16 -2.48 4.15
C ALA A 51 -5.82 -2.14 4.83
N ALA A 52 -5.33 -0.90 4.70
CA ALA A 52 -4.04 -0.48 5.25
C ALA A 52 -3.97 -0.47 6.78
N TYR A 53 -5.11 -0.33 7.46
CA TYR A 53 -5.20 -0.27 8.93
C TYR A 53 -5.82 -1.54 9.54
N ALA A 54 -6.05 -2.59 8.74
CA ALA A 54 -6.64 -3.82 9.23
C ALA A 54 -5.78 -4.42 10.36
N HIS A 55 -6.40 -4.91 11.43
CA HIS A 55 -5.70 -5.61 12.50
C HIS A 55 -5.82 -7.13 12.35
N THR A 56 -6.70 -7.58 11.47
CA THR A 56 -6.94 -8.99 11.18
C THR A 56 -6.99 -9.23 9.67
N LEU A 57 -6.65 -10.45 9.26
CA LEU A 57 -6.78 -10.88 7.86
C LEU A 57 -8.24 -10.79 7.37
N ALA A 58 -9.22 -11.01 8.26
CA ALA A 58 -10.63 -10.89 7.91
C ALA A 58 -11.06 -9.45 7.60
N GLU A 59 -10.54 -8.46 8.32
CA GLU A 59 -10.77 -7.04 8.03
C GLU A 59 -10.10 -6.61 6.73
N TYR A 60 -8.86 -7.05 6.52
CA TYR A 60 -8.11 -6.80 5.28
C TYR A 60 -8.87 -7.36 4.07
N ASN A 61 -9.21 -8.65 4.10
CA ASN A 61 -9.90 -9.32 2.99
C ASN A 61 -11.24 -8.65 2.70
N ARG A 62 -12.01 -8.26 3.72
CA ARG A 62 -13.29 -7.57 3.50
C ARG A 62 -13.13 -6.26 2.73
N CYS A 63 -12.10 -5.47 3.07
CA CYS A 63 -11.82 -4.21 2.38
C CYS A 63 -11.31 -4.45 0.96
N MET A 64 -10.39 -5.41 0.80
CA MET A 64 -9.81 -5.76 -0.49
C MET A 64 -10.83 -6.40 -1.44
N ASP A 65 -11.75 -7.23 -0.97
CA ASP A 65 -12.82 -7.80 -1.79
C ASP A 65 -13.77 -6.73 -2.32
N SER A 66 -14.14 -5.78 -1.44
CA SER A 66 -14.92 -4.60 -1.84
C SER A 66 -14.16 -3.75 -2.86
N LEU A 67 -12.85 -3.57 -2.66
CA LEU A 67 -12.00 -2.79 -3.56
C LEU A 67 -11.82 -3.49 -4.92
N ARG A 68 -11.64 -4.81 -4.94
CA ARG A 68 -11.56 -5.62 -6.17
C ARG A 68 -12.85 -5.52 -6.97
N ALA A 69 -14.00 -5.57 -6.30
CA ALA A 69 -15.30 -5.43 -6.95
C ALA A 69 -15.51 -4.02 -7.54
N ALA A 70 -15.05 -2.97 -6.84
CA ALA A 70 -15.25 -1.59 -7.26
C ALA A 70 -14.21 -1.10 -8.29
N HIS A 71 -12.94 -1.47 -8.11
CA HIS A 71 -11.82 -0.97 -8.90
C HIS A 71 -10.65 -1.97 -8.94
N PRO A 72 -10.73 -3.01 -9.80
CA PRO A 72 -9.72 -4.06 -9.91
C PRO A 72 -8.27 -3.57 -10.07
N ASP A 73 -8.03 -2.56 -10.89
CA ASP A 73 -6.66 -2.04 -11.11
C ASP A 73 -6.05 -1.39 -9.86
N LEU A 74 -6.88 -0.75 -9.04
CA LEU A 74 -6.46 -0.16 -7.77
C LEU A 74 -6.23 -1.26 -6.73
N ALA A 75 -7.06 -2.30 -6.72
CA ALA A 75 -6.84 -3.47 -5.87
C ALA A 75 -5.52 -4.16 -6.22
N ALA A 76 -5.22 -4.39 -7.50
CA ALA A 76 -3.94 -4.95 -7.94
C ALA A 76 -2.75 -4.07 -7.54
N TYR A 77 -2.89 -2.74 -7.62
CA TYR A 77 -1.87 -1.80 -7.14
C TYR A 77 -1.63 -1.93 -5.63
N MET A 78 -2.67 -2.17 -4.84
CA MET A 78 -2.57 -2.40 -3.39
C MET A 78 -1.93 -3.76 -3.05
N GLU A 79 -2.28 -4.83 -3.77
CA GLU A 79 -1.69 -6.17 -3.57
C GLU A 79 -0.18 -6.14 -3.85
N LEU A 80 0.25 -5.43 -4.89
CA LEU A 80 1.68 -5.24 -5.17
C LEU A 80 2.38 -4.29 -4.18
N ALA A 81 1.62 -3.55 -3.37
CA ALA A 81 2.16 -2.77 -2.26
C ALA A 81 2.32 -3.61 -0.99
N ASP A 82 1.59 -4.72 -0.89
CA ASP A 82 1.63 -5.67 0.23
C ASP A 82 1.67 -7.13 -0.26
N PRO A 83 2.75 -7.55 -0.93
CA PRO A 83 2.82 -8.86 -1.60
C PRO A 83 2.85 -10.08 -0.66
N ASN A 84 2.88 -9.86 0.66
CA ASN A 84 3.01 -10.93 1.66
C ASN A 84 1.82 -11.00 2.63
N ASP A 85 0.73 -10.26 2.42
CA ASP A 85 -0.40 -10.13 3.35
C ASP A 85 0.02 -9.67 4.78
N VAL A 86 1.18 -9.00 4.88
CA VAL A 86 1.72 -8.44 6.12
C VAL A 86 1.93 -6.96 5.90
N LEU A 87 0.85 -6.22 6.07
CA LEU A 87 0.71 -4.77 6.22
C LEU A 87 2.05 -4.01 6.32
N ASN A 88 2.74 -3.82 5.19
CA ASN A 88 3.92 -2.95 5.09
C ASN A 88 3.54 -1.52 4.69
N ILE A 89 2.26 -1.16 4.89
CA ILE A 89 1.77 0.20 4.76
C ILE A 89 1.90 0.85 6.14
N TYR A 90 2.87 1.75 6.27
CA TYR A 90 3.12 2.44 7.52
C TYR A 90 2.51 3.82 7.49
N ILE A 91 1.85 4.15 8.60
CA ILE A 91 1.24 5.45 8.84
C ILE A 91 2.26 6.22 9.66
N ILE A 92 3.00 7.09 8.98
CA ILE A 92 3.88 8.09 9.60
C ILE A 92 3.17 9.43 9.62
#